data_AF-A0A815U7P4-F1
#
_entry.id   AF-A0A815U7P4-F1
#
_cell.length_a   1.000
_cell.length_b   1.000
_cell.length_c   1.000
_cell.angle_alpha   90.00
_cell.angle_beta   90.00
_cell.angle_gamma   90.00
#
_symmetry.space_group_name_H-M   'P 1'
#
loop_
_entity.id
_entity.type
_entity.pdbx_description
1 polymer ?
#
loop_
_entity_poly.entity_id
_entity_poly.type
_entity_poly.pdbx_seq_one_letter_code
_entity_poly.pdbx_strand_id
1 'polypeptide(L)'
;SFLATLRKKLYGPAQISLNYIKNWCIGKSIVPNDPDECFVANYYIKDDDDDPLFRLFVTTRNLIKNCLNSNHICADATYKLIWQGYPVLIVGTTDKQCAFHPFGIALCINEKTSDFDYCPIILVADASGAITNGFINVFNVVEKRIMCWFHVTKNIDTQLNAIKDKKMKAELRRDIEFMQLIKNETIFDAAIKLFQQK
;
A
#
# COMPACT_ATOMS: atom_id res chain seq x y z
N SER A 1 0.63 -27.17 -6.13
CA SER A 1 1.43 -26.82 -4.93
C SER A 1 0.83 -27.50 -3.72
N PHE A 2 1.64 -28.16 -2.88
CA PHE A 2 1.21 -28.80 -1.62
C PHE A 2 0.35 -27.89 -0.75
N LEU A 3 0.72 -26.60 -0.65
CA LEU A 3 -0.03 -25.60 0.12
C LEU A 3 -1.43 -25.35 -0.43
N ALA A 4 -1.61 -25.35 -1.75
CA ALA A 4 -2.94 -25.16 -2.35
C ALA A 4 -3.87 -26.35 -2.07
N THR A 5 -3.33 -27.58 -2.12
CA THR A 5 -4.07 -28.81 -1.79
C THR A 5 -4.43 -28.88 -0.31
N LEU A 6 -3.48 -28.55 0.58
CA LEU A 6 -3.71 -28.51 2.03
C LEU A 6 -4.76 -27.49 2.41
N ARG A 7 -4.67 -26.28 1.85
CA ARG A 7 -5.66 -25.22 2.00
C ARG A 7 -7.04 -25.75 1.59
N LYS A 8 -7.20 -26.23 0.35
CA LYS A 8 -8.49 -26.75 -0.14
C LYS A 8 -9.10 -27.85 0.74
N LYS A 9 -8.26 -28.69 1.34
CA LYS A 9 -8.69 -29.73 2.29
C LYS A 9 -9.18 -29.15 3.63
N LEU A 10 -8.53 -28.10 4.14
CA LEU A 10 -8.83 -27.53 5.46
C LEU A 10 -9.99 -26.52 5.44
N TYR A 11 -10.11 -25.70 4.40
CA TYR A 11 -11.08 -24.59 4.38
C TYR A 11 -12.02 -24.58 3.17
N GLY A 12 -11.99 -25.64 2.35
CA GLY A 12 -12.89 -25.77 1.20
C GLY A 12 -12.40 -25.05 -0.06
N PRO A 13 -13.26 -24.92 -1.09
CA PRO A 13 -12.89 -24.29 -2.35
C PRO A 13 -12.58 -22.79 -2.17
N ALA A 14 -11.69 -22.27 -3.00
CA ALA A 14 -11.31 -20.85 -3.02
C ALA A 14 -12.45 -19.90 -3.40
N GLN A 15 -13.61 -20.40 -3.82
CA GLN A 15 -14.65 -19.57 -4.40
C GLN A 15 -15.53 -18.98 -3.30
N ILE A 16 -15.64 -17.65 -3.31
CA ILE A 16 -16.54 -16.88 -2.46
C ILE A 16 -17.54 -16.18 -3.38
N SER A 17 -18.83 -16.19 -3.02
CA SER A 17 -19.84 -15.50 -3.84
C SER A 17 -19.89 -14.00 -3.51
N LEU A 18 -20.23 -13.18 -4.49
CA LEU A 18 -20.42 -11.74 -4.27
C LEU A 18 -21.51 -11.47 -3.23
N ASN A 19 -22.58 -12.27 -3.22
CA ASN A 19 -23.63 -12.17 -2.21
C ASN A 19 -23.11 -12.44 -0.79
N TYR A 20 -22.18 -13.39 -0.64
CA TYR A 20 -21.54 -13.63 0.66
C TYR A 20 -20.71 -12.41 1.10
N ILE A 21 -19.89 -11.84 0.21
CA ILE A 21 -19.11 -10.62 0.50
C ILE A 21 -20.05 -9.48 0.90
N LYS A 22 -21.15 -9.28 0.16
CA LYS A 22 -22.14 -8.25 0.42
C LYS A 22 -22.77 -8.39 1.80
N ASN A 23 -23.23 -9.59 2.15
CA ASN A 23 -23.83 -9.86 3.46
C ASN A 23 -22.82 -9.66 4.60
N TRP A 24 -21.56 -10.08 4.38
CA TRP A 24 -20.49 -9.87 5.35
C TRP A 24 -20.22 -8.38 5.56
N CYS A 25 -20.14 -7.59 4.47
CA CYS A 25 -19.97 -6.14 4.55
C CYS A 25 -21.09 -5.49 5.36
N ILE A 26 -22.35 -5.80 5.04
CA ILE A 26 -23.53 -5.28 5.76
C ILE A 26 -23.43 -5.61 7.26
N GLY A 27 -23.11 -6.85 7.60
CA GLY A 27 -22.99 -7.29 8.99
C GLY A 27 -21.81 -6.66 9.75
N LYS A 28 -20.78 -6.22 9.04
CA LYS A 28 -19.57 -5.61 9.60
C LYS A 28 -19.47 -4.10 9.38
N SER A 29 -20.50 -3.44 8.85
CA SER A 29 -20.52 -1.97 8.70
C SER A 29 -20.87 -1.22 9.98
N ILE A 30 -21.31 -1.92 11.03
CA ILE A 30 -21.57 -1.31 12.33
C ILE A 30 -20.24 -1.04 13.02
N VAL A 31 -20.01 0.22 13.41
CA VAL A 31 -18.80 0.62 14.13
C VAL A 31 -18.80 -0.02 15.54
N PRO A 32 -17.82 -0.88 15.88
CA PRO A 32 -17.80 -1.59 17.15
C PRO A 32 -17.52 -0.67 18.34
N ASN A 33 -17.89 -1.13 19.54
CA ASN A 33 -17.56 -0.45 20.80
C ASN A 33 -16.13 -0.71 21.26
N ASP A 34 -15.50 -1.80 20.82
CA ASP A 34 -14.08 -2.03 20.99
C ASP A 34 -13.30 -1.21 19.95
N PRO A 35 -12.34 -0.34 20.34
CA PRO A 35 -11.58 0.47 19.40
C PRO A 35 -10.64 -0.32 18.47
N ASP A 36 -10.30 -1.57 18.81
CA ASP A 36 -9.41 -2.44 18.04
C ASP A 36 -10.17 -3.54 17.29
N GLU A 37 -11.49 -3.66 17.47
CA GLU A 37 -12.32 -4.51 16.62
C GLU A 37 -12.46 -3.89 15.22
N CYS A 38 -12.30 -4.75 14.20
CA CYS A 38 -12.37 -4.33 12.81
C CYS A 38 -13.81 -4.22 12.30
N PHE A 39 -14.01 -3.27 11.38
CA PHE A 39 -15.27 -3.04 10.71
C PHE A 39 -15.06 -2.58 9.27
N VAL A 40 -16.11 -2.71 8.46
CA VAL A 40 -16.14 -2.26 7.08
C VAL A 40 -16.56 -0.79 7.07
N ALA A 41 -15.59 0.10 6.90
CA ALA A 41 -15.82 1.53 6.88
C ALA A 41 -16.51 2.00 5.59
N ASN A 42 -16.24 1.35 4.47
CA ASN A 42 -16.93 1.59 3.21
C ASN A 42 -16.86 0.36 2.30
N TYR A 43 -17.85 0.17 1.43
CA TYR A 43 -17.81 -0.85 0.39
C TYR A 43 -18.66 -0.47 -0.81
N TYR A 44 -18.27 -0.98 -1.97
CA TYR A 44 -19.01 -0.87 -3.22
C TYR A 44 -19.05 -2.24 -3.88
N ILE A 45 -20.24 -2.75 -4.20
CA ILE A 45 -20.42 -4.05 -4.83
C ILE A 45 -21.41 -3.89 -5.97
N LYS A 46 -21.00 -4.27 -7.18
CA LYS A 46 -21.81 -4.36 -8.38
C LYS A 46 -21.83 -5.82 -8.83
N ASP A 47 -23.02 -6.40 -8.81
CA ASP A 47 -23.30 -7.76 -9.27
C ASP A 47 -23.87 -7.64 -10.68
N ASP A 48 -22.97 -7.64 -11.66
CA ASP A 48 -23.27 -7.55 -13.10
C ASP A 48 -22.69 -8.80 -13.75
N ASP A 49 -23.48 -9.50 -14.55
CA ASP A 49 -23.12 -10.80 -15.13
C ASP A 49 -21.86 -10.70 -16.01
N ASP A 50 -21.62 -9.52 -16.62
CA ASP A 50 -20.52 -9.31 -17.56
C ASP A 50 -19.25 -8.66 -16.93
N ASP A 51 -19.39 -7.82 -15.88
CA ASP A 51 -18.25 -7.16 -15.20
C ASP A 51 -18.53 -6.96 -13.70
N PRO A 52 -18.42 -8.03 -12.89
CA PRO A 52 -18.62 -7.95 -11.46
C PRO A 52 -17.53 -7.08 -10.82
N LEU A 53 -17.93 -6.21 -9.89
CA LEU A 53 -17.02 -5.32 -9.17
C LEU A 53 -17.28 -5.41 -7.68
N PHE A 54 -16.20 -5.50 -6.90
CA PHE A 54 -16.28 -5.22 -5.47
C PHE A 54 -15.05 -4.47 -4.98
N ARG A 55 -15.30 -3.58 -4.02
CA ARG A 55 -14.32 -2.83 -3.26
C ARG A 55 -14.81 -2.79 -1.83
N LEU A 56 -13.94 -3.02 -0.87
CA LEU A 56 -14.27 -2.82 0.53
C LEU A 56 -13.05 -2.31 1.28
N PHE A 57 -13.30 -1.41 2.23
CA PHE A 57 -12.30 -0.81 3.10
C PHE A 57 -12.56 -1.25 4.53
N VAL A 58 -11.55 -1.86 5.13
CA VAL A 58 -11.60 -2.39 6.50
C VAL A 58 -10.59 -1.65 7.37
N THR A 59 -11.03 -1.25 8.56
CA THR A 59 -10.20 -0.55 9.53
C THR A 59 -10.69 -0.80 10.96
N THR A 60 -10.02 -0.20 11.93
CA THR A 60 -10.45 -0.08 13.34
C THR A 60 -10.51 1.39 13.72
N ARG A 61 -11.16 1.72 14.83
CA ARG A 61 -11.24 3.13 15.27
C ARG A 61 -9.88 3.68 15.69
N ASN A 62 -8.96 2.84 16.16
CA ASN A 62 -7.61 3.29 16.46
C ASN A 62 -6.77 3.48 15.20
N LEU A 63 -6.86 2.57 14.24
CA LEU A 63 -6.10 2.66 12.99
C LEU A 63 -6.48 3.89 12.17
N ILE A 64 -7.78 4.18 11.99
CA ILE A 64 -8.22 5.30 11.16
C ILE A 64 -7.78 6.68 11.71
N LYS A 65 -7.50 6.80 13.01
CA LYS A 65 -6.96 8.04 13.61
C LYS A 65 -5.59 8.40 13.04
N ASN A 66 -4.81 7.44 12.56
CA ASN A 66 -3.53 7.72 11.92
C ASN A 66 -3.70 8.54 10.63
N CYS A 67 -4.85 8.42 9.94
CA CYS A 67 -5.17 9.22 8.76
C CYS A 67 -5.38 10.71 9.11
N LEU A 68 -5.94 11.01 10.29
CA LEU A 68 -6.25 12.39 10.70
C LEU A 68 -5.00 13.25 10.98
N ASN A 69 -3.85 12.62 11.25
CA ASN A 69 -2.63 13.30 11.64
C ASN A 69 -1.62 13.43 10.48
N SER A 70 -2.04 13.14 9.25
CA SER A 70 -1.18 13.07 8.08
C SER A 70 -1.78 13.77 6.88
N ASN A 71 -0.91 14.40 6.07
CA ASN A 71 -1.28 15.00 4.79
C ASN A 71 -0.91 14.10 3.59
N HIS A 72 -0.27 12.96 3.85
CA HIS A 72 0.11 11.98 2.83
C HIS A 72 -0.45 10.59 3.13
N ILE A 73 -0.63 9.81 2.07
CA ILE A 73 -0.98 8.39 2.14
C ILE A 73 0.11 7.58 1.44
N CYS A 74 0.48 6.50 2.08
CA CYS A 74 1.29 5.42 1.54
C CYS A 74 0.34 4.27 1.16
N ALA A 75 0.36 3.87 -0.11
CA ALA A 75 -0.45 2.76 -0.61
C ALA A 75 0.42 1.76 -1.37
N ASP A 76 0.20 0.46 -1.09
CA ASP A 76 0.88 -0.64 -1.80
C ASP A 76 -0.06 -1.84 -1.95
N ALA A 77 0.00 -2.49 -3.10
CA ALA A 77 -0.82 -3.66 -3.40
C ALA A 77 -0.10 -4.96 -3.06
N THR A 78 -0.78 -5.87 -2.38
CA THR A 78 -0.29 -7.22 -2.07
C THR A 78 -1.36 -8.26 -2.35
N TYR A 79 -0.92 -9.41 -2.88
CA TYR A 79 -1.81 -10.51 -3.28
C TYR A 79 -1.69 -11.72 -2.34
N LYS A 80 -0.73 -11.69 -1.41
CA LYS A 80 -0.35 -12.87 -0.61
C LYS A 80 -1.29 -13.16 0.57
N LEU A 81 -2.20 -12.22 0.88
CA LEU A 81 -3.00 -12.25 2.10
C LEU A 81 -4.30 -13.03 1.95
N ILE A 82 -4.77 -13.25 0.73
CA ILE A 82 -6.06 -13.91 0.50
C ILE A 82 -5.93 -15.12 -0.41
N TRP A 83 -6.79 -16.10 -0.17
CA TRP A 83 -6.79 -17.34 -0.92
C TRP A 83 -7.23 -17.12 -2.37
N GLN A 84 -8.19 -16.22 -2.57
CA GLN A 84 -8.81 -15.91 -3.84
C GLN A 84 -7.85 -15.20 -4.81
N GLY A 85 -6.74 -14.65 -4.31
CA GLY A 85 -5.76 -13.94 -5.13
C GLY A 85 -6.21 -12.56 -5.61
N TYR A 86 -7.28 -11.99 -5.06
CA TYR A 86 -7.64 -10.60 -5.32
C TYR A 86 -6.57 -9.63 -4.74
N PRO A 87 -6.41 -8.45 -5.35
CA PRO A 87 -5.58 -7.38 -4.80
C PRO A 87 -6.04 -6.96 -3.40
N VAL A 88 -5.09 -6.92 -2.46
CA VAL A 88 -5.25 -6.31 -1.14
C VAL A 88 -4.34 -5.10 -1.07
N LEU A 89 -4.92 -3.90 -0.99
CA LEU A 89 -4.18 -2.67 -0.81
C LEU A 89 -3.98 -2.41 0.69
N ILE A 90 -2.72 -2.32 1.10
CA ILE A 90 -2.39 -1.81 2.43
C ILE A 90 -2.27 -0.30 2.32
N VAL A 91 -3.01 0.42 3.15
CA VAL A 91 -2.96 1.89 3.21
C VAL A 91 -2.55 2.35 4.61
N GLY A 92 -1.68 3.35 4.62
CA GLY A 92 -1.13 3.90 5.85
C GLY A 92 -0.50 5.27 5.62
N THR A 93 0.16 5.78 6.65
CA THR A 93 1.00 6.97 6.58
C THR A 93 2.39 6.66 7.14
N THR A 94 3.29 7.63 7.11
CA THR A 94 4.59 7.56 7.80
C THR A 94 4.77 8.76 8.72
N ASP A 95 5.49 8.55 9.82
CA ASP A 95 5.89 9.64 10.71
C ASP A 95 7.20 10.33 10.27
N LYS A 96 7.64 11.31 11.06
CA LYS A 96 8.89 12.06 10.84
C LYS A 96 10.17 11.21 10.94
N GLN A 97 10.06 9.97 11.43
CA GLN A 97 11.13 8.99 11.54
C GLN A 97 11.01 7.91 10.45
N CYS A 98 10.12 8.12 9.47
CA CYS A 98 9.84 7.21 8.36
C CYS A 98 9.31 5.85 8.81
N ALA A 99 8.77 5.73 10.02
CA ALA A 99 8.06 4.53 10.45
C ALA A 99 6.67 4.52 9.81
N PHE A 100 6.28 3.36 9.28
CA PHE A 100 4.98 3.18 8.63
C PHE A 100 3.89 2.86 9.66
N HIS A 101 2.78 3.59 9.58
CA HIS A 101 1.62 3.48 10.45
C HIS A 101 0.41 3.14 9.59
N PRO A 102 -0.06 1.87 9.56
CA PRO A 102 -1.24 1.50 8.80
C PRO A 102 -2.47 2.21 9.36
N PHE A 103 -3.44 2.48 8.50
CA PHE A 103 -4.77 2.93 8.93
C PHE A 103 -5.91 2.13 8.32
N GLY A 104 -5.63 1.20 7.41
CA GLY A 104 -6.64 0.28 6.91
C GLY A 104 -6.15 -0.60 5.77
N ILE A 105 -7.06 -1.43 5.28
CA ILE A 105 -6.84 -2.34 4.18
C ILE A 105 -8.02 -2.20 3.22
N ALA A 106 -7.73 -2.04 1.93
CA ALA A 106 -8.74 -2.16 0.88
C ALA A 106 -8.61 -3.50 0.17
N LEU A 107 -9.74 -4.14 -0.10
CA LEU A 107 -9.80 -5.33 -0.93
C LEU A 107 -10.58 -4.98 -2.19
N CYS A 108 -9.97 -5.21 -3.35
CA CYS A 108 -10.54 -4.85 -4.65
C CYS A 108 -10.53 -6.09 -5.55
N ILE A 109 -11.50 -6.22 -6.45
CA ILE A 109 -11.53 -7.33 -7.42
C ILE A 109 -10.35 -7.25 -8.40
N ASN A 110 -9.93 -6.03 -8.76
CA ASN A 110 -8.90 -5.71 -9.74
C ASN A 110 -8.02 -4.56 -9.24
N GLU A 111 -6.93 -4.27 -9.96
CA GLU A 111 -6.14 -3.04 -9.81
C GLU A 111 -6.48 -2.05 -10.93
N LYS A 112 -7.78 -1.79 -11.16
CA LYS A 112 -8.16 -0.74 -12.10
C LYS A 112 -8.06 0.61 -11.40
N THR A 113 -7.77 1.65 -12.17
CA THR A 113 -7.76 3.06 -11.75
C THR A 113 -8.90 3.41 -10.79
N SER A 114 -10.13 3.01 -11.10
CA SER A 114 -11.30 3.34 -10.27
C SER A 114 -11.32 2.62 -8.91
N ASP A 115 -10.48 1.62 -8.66
CA ASP A 115 -10.42 0.87 -7.41
C ASP A 115 -9.63 1.60 -6.30
N PHE A 116 -9.06 2.77 -6.59
CA PHE A 116 -8.17 3.52 -5.70
C PHE A 116 -8.75 4.85 -5.16
N ASP A 117 -10.08 5.01 -5.12
CA ASP A 117 -10.78 6.20 -4.65
C ASP A 117 -10.55 6.51 -3.13
N TYR A 118 -9.38 7.00 -2.71
CA TYR A 118 -9.04 7.41 -1.32
C TYR A 118 -8.23 8.70 -1.23
N CYS A 119 -8.55 9.59 -0.28
CA CYS A 119 -8.15 11.01 -0.25
C CYS A 119 -6.78 11.34 0.39
N PRO A 120 -5.75 11.74 -0.40
CA PRO A 120 -4.65 12.55 0.10
C PRO A 120 -4.20 13.69 -0.83
N ILE A 121 -3.48 14.64 -0.25
CA ILE A 121 -2.78 15.74 -0.94
C ILE A 121 -1.45 15.24 -1.55
N ILE A 122 -0.78 14.29 -0.88
CA ILE A 122 0.50 13.69 -1.32
C ILE A 122 0.36 12.16 -1.38
N LEU A 123 0.70 11.57 -2.53
CA LEU A 123 0.67 10.13 -2.75
C LEU A 123 2.07 9.53 -2.70
N VAL A 124 2.31 8.60 -1.79
CA VAL A 124 3.50 7.75 -1.75
C VAL A 124 3.11 6.35 -2.22
N ALA A 125 3.61 5.94 -3.39
CA ALA A 125 3.26 4.65 -3.98
C ALA A 125 4.44 4.07 -4.76
N ASP A 126 4.32 2.83 -5.23
CA ASP A 126 5.26 2.25 -6.18
C ASP A 126 5.23 3.01 -7.54
N ALA A 127 5.76 2.44 -8.62
CA ALA A 127 5.70 3.07 -9.95
C ALA A 127 4.39 2.77 -10.71
N SER A 128 3.36 2.23 -10.05
CA SER A 128 2.13 1.80 -10.70
C SER A 128 1.36 2.97 -11.31
N GLY A 129 1.12 2.87 -12.62
CA GLY A 129 0.25 3.79 -13.35
C GLY A 129 -1.20 3.71 -12.89
N ALA A 130 -1.68 2.52 -12.50
CA ALA A 130 -3.06 2.32 -12.05
C ALA A 130 -3.33 3.07 -10.73
N ILE A 131 -2.41 2.99 -9.78
CA ILE A 131 -2.49 3.76 -8.52
C ILE A 131 -2.48 5.25 -8.85
N THR A 132 -1.56 5.70 -9.71
CA THR A 132 -1.43 7.12 -10.06
C THR A 132 -2.70 7.68 -10.70
N ASN A 133 -3.20 7.00 -11.73
CA ASN A 133 -4.40 7.43 -12.45
C ASN A 133 -5.62 7.39 -11.52
N GLY A 134 -5.68 6.41 -10.61
CA GLY A 134 -6.81 6.25 -9.70
C GLY A 134 -6.95 7.44 -8.77
N PHE A 135 -5.83 7.86 -8.19
CA PHE A 135 -5.82 9.05 -7.33
C PHE A 135 -6.10 10.34 -8.13
N ILE A 136 -5.52 10.51 -9.33
CA ILE A 136 -5.78 11.72 -10.15
C ILE A 136 -7.26 11.86 -10.50
N ASN A 137 -7.90 10.78 -10.94
CA ASN A 137 -9.31 10.80 -11.37
C ASN A 137 -10.29 11.18 -10.26
N VAL A 138 -9.91 10.98 -9.00
CA VAL A 138 -10.81 11.13 -7.85
C VAL A 138 -10.59 12.46 -7.15
N PHE A 139 -9.33 12.85 -6.98
CA PHE A 139 -8.98 14.07 -6.26
C PHE A 139 -8.84 15.29 -7.15
N ASN A 140 -8.80 15.11 -8.48
CA ASN A 140 -8.50 16.14 -9.48
C ASN A 140 -7.14 16.85 -9.27
N VAL A 141 -6.44 16.56 -8.17
CA VAL A 141 -5.17 17.11 -7.75
C VAL A 141 -4.42 16.02 -6.96
N VAL A 142 -3.30 15.55 -7.50
CA VAL A 142 -2.24 14.95 -6.71
C VAL A 142 -1.12 15.98 -6.73
N GLU A 143 -0.99 16.76 -5.64
CA GLU A 143 -0.02 17.87 -5.61
C GLU A 143 1.41 17.35 -5.77
N LYS A 144 1.69 16.21 -5.13
CA LYS A 144 2.99 15.55 -5.22
C LYS A 144 2.86 14.04 -5.16
N ARG A 145 3.51 13.37 -6.11
CA ARG A 145 3.70 11.92 -6.10
C ARG A 145 5.14 11.61 -5.71
N ILE A 146 5.33 10.74 -4.74
CA ILE A 146 6.63 10.31 -4.23
C ILE A 146 6.76 8.81 -4.43
N MET A 147 7.92 8.35 -4.89
CA MET A 147 8.21 6.93 -5.01
C MET A 147 8.38 6.30 -3.61
N CYS A 148 7.71 5.18 -3.37
CA CYS A 148 7.83 4.43 -2.13
C CYS A 148 9.28 3.99 -1.89
N TRP A 149 9.81 4.30 -0.70
CA TRP A 149 11.21 4.04 -0.35
C TRP A 149 11.59 2.56 -0.42
N PHE A 150 10.68 1.65 -0.07
CA PHE A 150 10.91 0.21 -0.23
C PHE A 150 11.18 -0.17 -1.70
N HIS A 151 10.43 0.40 -2.64
CA HIS A 151 10.64 0.16 -4.06
C HIS A 151 11.91 0.82 -4.58
N VAL A 152 12.23 2.02 -4.10
CA VAL A 152 13.50 2.71 -4.40
C VAL A 152 14.69 1.85 -3.94
N THR A 153 14.70 1.44 -2.67
CA THR A 153 15.77 0.63 -2.08
C THR A 153 15.93 -0.72 -2.77
N LYS A 154 14.84 -1.40 -3.11
CA LYS A 154 14.90 -2.65 -3.88
C LYS A 154 15.56 -2.44 -5.25
N ASN A 155 15.26 -1.34 -5.94
CA ASN A 155 15.89 -1.03 -7.21
C ASN A 155 17.39 -0.70 -7.04
N ILE A 156 17.73 0.09 -6.01
CA ILE A 156 19.12 0.39 -5.64
C ILE A 156 19.90 -0.90 -5.34
N ASP A 157 19.33 -1.81 -4.54
CA ASP A 157 19.97 -3.07 -4.17
C ASP A 157 20.24 -3.95 -5.40
N THR A 158 19.34 -3.93 -6.39
CA THR A 158 19.57 -4.58 -7.70
C THR A 158 20.80 -4.00 -8.39
N GLN A 159 20.96 -2.68 -8.43
CA GLN A 159 22.15 -2.05 -9.04
C GLN A 159 23.42 -2.36 -8.24
N LEU A 160 23.34 -2.30 -6.91
CA LEU A 160 24.46 -2.61 -6.02
C LEU A 160 24.92 -4.08 -6.12
N ASN A 161 24.12 -4.99 -6.67
CA ASN A 161 24.55 -6.37 -6.93
C ASN A 161 25.65 -6.46 -8.00
N ALA A 162 25.81 -5.45 -8.85
CA ALA A 162 26.92 -5.38 -9.80
C ALA A 162 28.28 -5.19 -9.09
N ILE A 163 28.29 -4.68 -7.84
CA ILE A 163 29.49 -4.44 -7.06
C ILE A 163 29.88 -5.72 -6.31
N LYS A 164 31.05 -6.27 -6.65
CA LYS A 164 31.57 -7.51 -6.02
C LYS A 164 32.11 -7.29 -4.62
N ASP A 165 32.66 -6.10 -4.34
CA ASP A 165 33.15 -5.74 -3.02
C ASP A 165 31.99 -5.51 -2.05
N LYS A 166 31.85 -6.44 -1.08
CA LYS A 166 30.80 -6.40 -0.07
C LYS A 166 30.93 -5.20 0.88
N LYS A 167 32.15 -4.75 1.18
CA LYS A 167 32.39 -3.62 2.08
C LYS A 167 31.97 -2.33 1.39
N MET A 168 32.44 -2.11 0.17
CA MET A 168 32.03 -0.96 -0.66
C MET A 168 30.51 -0.94 -0.86
N LYS A 169 29.90 -2.09 -1.17
CA LYS A 169 28.44 -2.23 -1.29
C LYS A 169 27.71 -1.78 -0.01
N ALA A 170 28.16 -2.22 1.16
CA ALA A 170 27.54 -1.86 2.43
C ALA A 170 27.77 -0.39 2.84
N GLU A 171 28.88 0.21 2.42
CA GLU A 171 29.15 1.64 2.60
C GLU A 171 28.23 2.49 1.72
N LEU A 172 28.16 2.20 0.42
CA LEU A 172 27.25 2.91 -0.50
C LEU A 172 25.80 2.81 -0.05
N ARG A 173 25.37 1.64 0.43
CA ARG A 173 23.99 1.46 0.92
C ARG A 173 23.71 2.33 2.15
N ARG A 174 24.66 2.41 3.09
CA ARG A 174 24.54 3.28 4.28
C ARG A 174 24.52 4.76 3.92
N ASP A 175 25.34 5.19 2.96
CA ASP A 175 25.35 6.58 2.51
C ASP A 175 24.00 6.97 1.90
N ILE A 176 23.41 6.09 1.09
CA ILE A 176 22.06 6.27 0.52
C ILE A 176 20.99 6.36 1.62
N GLU A 177 21.07 5.51 2.65
CA GLU A 177 20.15 5.56 3.80
C GLU A 177 20.30 6.86 4.57
N PHE A 178 21.53 7.34 4.75
CA PHE A 178 21.78 8.62 5.40
C PHE A 178 21.19 9.79 4.58
N MET A 179 21.38 9.79 3.26
CA MET A 179 20.83 10.81 2.37
C MET A 179 19.30 10.90 2.46
N GLN A 180 18.61 9.77 2.61
CA GLN A 180 17.15 9.72 2.76
C GLN A 180 16.63 10.46 4.01
N LEU A 181 17.46 10.59 5.04
CA LEU A 181 17.09 11.25 6.30
C LEU A 181 17.40 12.75 6.31
N ILE A 182 18.05 13.28 5.27
CA ILE A 182 18.40 14.69 5.18
C ILE A 182 17.14 15.53 4.90
N LYS A 183 16.85 16.45 5.82
CA LYS A 183 15.66 17.33 5.76
C LYS A 183 15.90 18.66 5.07
N ASN A 184 17.16 19.05 4.92
CA ASN A 184 17.55 20.32 4.31
C ASN A 184 18.00 20.06 2.87
N GLU A 185 17.33 20.70 1.91
CA GLU A 185 17.58 20.52 0.48
C GLU A 185 19.02 20.86 0.09
N THR A 186 19.59 21.94 0.62
CA THR A 186 20.99 22.32 0.35
C THR A 186 21.98 21.27 0.85
N ILE A 187 21.74 20.70 2.04
CA ILE A 187 22.58 19.61 2.59
C ILE A 187 22.39 18.34 1.75
N PHE A 188 21.17 18.06 1.29
CA PHE A 188 20.89 16.90 0.44
C PHE A 188 21.63 17.00 -0.89
N ASP A 189 21.56 18.16 -1.55
CA ASP A 189 22.27 18.43 -2.80
C ASP A 189 23.78 18.32 -2.65
N ALA A 190 24.33 18.82 -1.54
CA ALA A 190 25.75 18.68 -1.22
C ALA A 190 26.12 17.20 -1.01
N ALA A 191 25.30 16.43 -0.28
CA ALA A 191 25.52 15.01 -0.04
C ALA A 191 25.49 14.21 -1.35
N ILE A 192 24.55 14.50 -2.25
CA ILE A 192 24.47 13.87 -3.58
C ILE A 192 25.74 14.14 -4.40
N LYS A 193 26.22 15.40 -4.41
CA LYS A 193 27.46 15.76 -5.12
C LYS A 193 28.67 15.00 -4.58
N LEU A 194 28.77 14.85 -3.25
CA LEU A 194 29.83 14.08 -2.62
C LEU A 194 29.70 12.58 -2.92
N PHE A 195 28.48 12.05 -2.93
CA PHE A 195 28.21 10.64 -3.23
C PHE A 195 28.61 10.29 -4.68
N GLN A 196 28.35 11.18 -5.64
CA GLN A 196 28.72 11.00 -7.06
C GLN A 196 30.23 11.00 -7.32
N GLN A 197 31.05 11.43 -6.38
CA GLN A 197 32.52 11.46 -6.50
C GLN A 197 33.19 10.19 -5.97
N LYS A 198 32.44 9.26 -5.36
CA LYS A 198 32.93 7.94 -4.94
C LYS A 198 32.94 6.95 -6.10
#